data_AF-A0A5J5BZV1-F1
#
_entry.id   AF-A0A5J5BZV1-F1
#
_cell.length_a   1.000
_cell.length_b   1.000
_cell.length_c   1.000
_cell.angle_alpha   90.00
_cell.angle_beta   90.00
_cell.angle_gamma   90.00
#
_symmetry.space_group_name_H-M   'P 1'
#
loop_
_entity.id
_entity.type
_entity.pdbx_description
1 polymer ?
#
loop_
_entity_poly.entity_id
_entity_poly.type
_entity_poly.pdbx_seq_one_letter_code
_entity_poly.pdbx_strand_id
1 'polypeptide(L)'
;MVVTMFACSHVGLVDEGCKLFESMKDVYEIEPKLEHYGCLVDILGRAGQLKEAKERVQTMPLKPNAVLWRSLLGAARVHGNLEIGEVALKHLIQLEPETSGNYVLLSNMYASIDKWDDVNRVRKLMKDHGVNKMPGSSLVEINGAMHEFLMGDRTHPQSKQIYMKLEEMCRKLQERGHKPKTKEVLFDIEEEEKENALSYHSERLAIAFAVIASDSSVPIRIIKNLRIE
;
A
#
# COMPACT_ATOMS: atom_id res chain seq x y z
N MET A 1 17.31 2.23 -28.53
CA MET A 1 17.99 1.44 -27.49
C MET A 1 17.08 1.06 -26.32
N VAL A 2 16.15 1.93 -25.88
CA VAL A 2 15.14 1.59 -24.83
C VAL A 2 14.45 0.24 -25.04
N VAL A 3 13.85 -0.02 -26.21
CA VAL A 3 13.10 -1.27 -26.48
C VAL A 3 13.98 -2.52 -26.31
N THR A 4 15.22 -2.44 -26.78
CA THR A 4 16.19 -3.54 -26.66
C THR A 4 16.61 -3.77 -25.21
N MET A 5 16.91 -2.70 -24.46
CA MET A 5 17.21 -2.81 -23.02
C MET A 5 16.02 -3.39 -22.24
N PHE A 6 14.80 -2.94 -22.56
CA PHE A 6 13.59 -3.45 -21.95
C PHE A 6 13.41 -4.95 -22.21
N ALA A 7 13.68 -5.40 -23.43
CA ALA A 7 13.70 -6.84 -23.74
C ALA A 7 14.74 -7.58 -22.89
N CYS A 8 15.97 -7.06 -22.76
CA CYS A 8 17.01 -7.64 -21.89
C CYS A 8 16.53 -7.79 -20.44
N SER A 9 15.82 -6.81 -19.90
CA SER A 9 15.22 -6.87 -18.56
C SER A 9 14.26 -8.04 -18.40
N HIS A 10 13.39 -8.25 -19.40
CA HIS A 10 12.38 -9.29 -19.36
C HIS A 10 12.92 -10.71 -19.56
N VAL A 11 14.00 -10.87 -20.32
CA VAL A 11 14.63 -12.19 -20.56
C VAL A 11 15.81 -12.47 -19.64
N GLY A 12 16.14 -11.56 -18.71
CA GLY A 12 17.21 -11.74 -17.72
C GLY A 12 18.63 -11.60 -18.29
N LEU A 13 18.80 -10.91 -19.42
CA LEU A 13 20.11 -10.66 -20.04
C LEU A 13 20.75 -9.41 -19.41
N VAL A 14 21.22 -9.57 -18.17
CA VAL A 14 21.75 -8.47 -17.35
C VAL A 14 23.00 -7.86 -17.98
N ASP A 15 23.98 -8.70 -18.31
CA ASP A 15 25.27 -8.25 -18.85
C ASP A 15 25.10 -7.53 -20.19
N GLU A 16 24.27 -8.07 -21.09
CA GLU A 16 23.96 -7.45 -22.37
C GLU A 16 23.22 -6.13 -22.19
N GLY A 17 22.27 -6.06 -21.24
CA GLY A 17 21.55 -4.85 -20.92
C GLY A 17 22.46 -3.72 -20.41
N CYS A 18 23.39 -4.06 -19.51
CA CYS A 18 24.37 -3.10 -18.97
C CYS A 18 25.36 -2.65 -20.05
N LYS A 19 25.92 -3.58 -20.84
CA LYS A 19 26.79 -3.23 -21.97
C LYS A 19 26.09 -2.33 -22.99
N LEU A 20 24.81 -2.61 -23.27
CA LEU A 20 24.02 -1.79 -24.17
C LEU A 20 23.86 -0.37 -23.62
N PHE A 21 23.59 -0.23 -22.31
CA PHE A 21 23.51 1.09 -21.67
C PHE A 21 24.84 1.86 -21.75
N GLU A 22 25.97 1.21 -21.45
CA GLU A 22 27.29 1.84 -21.49
C GLU A 22 27.68 2.26 -22.92
N SER A 23 27.38 1.40 -23.90
CA SER A 23 27.65 1.70 -25.32
C SER A 23 26.92 2.93 -25.84
N MET A 24 25.82 3.36 -25.20
CA MET A 24 25.09 4.56 -25.61
C MET A 24 26.02 5.76 -25.72
N LYS A 25 26.82 5.99 -24.67
CA LYS A 25 27.75 7.13 -24.62
C LYS A 25 29.03 6.83 -25.38
N ASP A 26 29.62 5.67 -25.13
CA ASP A 26 30.99 5.38 -25.55
C ASP A 26 31.10 5.02 -27.04
N VAL A 27 30.03 4.49 -27.65
CA VAL A 27 30.02 4.01 -29.04
C VAL A 27 29.07 4.83 -29.91
N TYR A 28 27.88 5.15 -29.39
CA TYR A 28 26.84 5.83 -30.17
C TYR A 28 26.76 7.35 -29.94
N GLU A 29 27.52 7.89 -28.98
CA GLU A 29 27.50 9.31 -28.59
C GLU A 29 26.10 9.82 -28.20
N ILE A 30 25.27 8.92 -27.65
CA ILE A 30 23.91 9.19 -27.18
C ILE A 30 23.95 9.33 -25.65
N GLU A 31 23.61 10.51 -25.14
CA GLU A 31 23.45 10.71 -23.70
C GLU A 31 22.21 9.97 -23.16
N PRO A 32 22.35 9.10 -22.14
CA PRO A 32 21.24 8.38 -21.55
C PRO A 32 20.20 9.31 -20.92
N LYS A 33 18.93 9.05 -21.21
CA LYS A 33 17.77 9.76 -20.64
C LYS A 33 17.10 8.96 -19.52
N LEU A 34 16.13 9.58 -18.83
CA LEU A 34 15.38 8.96 -17.73
C LEU A 34 14.81 7.59 -18.09
N GLU A 35 14.32 7.39 -19.31
CA GLU A 35 13.75 6.11 -19.76
C GLU A 35 14.81 5.00 -19.86
N HIS A 36 16.04 5.37 -20.24
CA HIS A 36 17.17 4.43 -20.32
C HIS A 36 17.64 4.03 -18.93
N TYR A 37 17.74 4.99 -18.00
CA TYR A 37 17.99 4.69 -16.59
C TYR A 37 16.87 3.83 -15.98
N GLY A 38 15.61 4.08 -16.36
CA GLY A 38 14.48 3.25 -15.94
C GLY A 38 14.67 1.79 -16.33
N CYS A 39 15.06 1.55 -17.59
CA CYS A 39 15.39 0.20 -18.06
C CYS A 39 16.58 -0.40 -17.32
N LEU A 40 17.66 0.37 -17.09
CA LEU A 40 18.84 -0.11 -16.37
C LEU A 40 18.51 -0.53 -14.93
N VAL A 41 17.73 0.28 -14.22
CA VAL A 41 17.29 -0.02 -12.85
C VAL A 41 16.37 -1.23 -12.80
N ASP A 42 15.48 -1.41 -13.78
CA ASP A 42 14.64 -2.61 -13.88
C ASP A 42 15.47 -3.88 -14.14
N ILE A 43 16.47 -3.81 -15.03
CA ILE A 43 17.41 -4.91 -15.31
C ILE A 43 18.13 -5.34 -14.02
N LEU A 44 18.81 -4.39 -13.36
CA LEU A 44 19.57 -4.66 -12.13
C LEU A 44 18.65 -5.08 -10.98
N GLY A 45 17.49 -4.43 -10.88
CA GLY A 45 16.50 -4.68 -9.84
C GLY A 45 15.95 -6.09 -9.87
N ARG A 46 15.55 -6.59 -11.05
CA ARG A 46 15.05 -7.96 -11.25
C ARG A 46 16.12 -9.02 -11.00
N ALA A 47 17.39 -8.69 -11.27
CA ALA A 47 18.53 -9.55 -11.01
C ALA A 47 18.94 -9.59 -9.53
N GLY A 48 18.29 -8.82 -8.65
CA GLY A 48 18.66 -8.69 -7.25
C GLY A 48 19.93 -7.86 -7.01
N GLN A 49 20.48 -7.21 -8.03
CA GLN A 49 21.65 -6.32 -7.95
C GLN A 49 21.26 -4.93 -7.41
N LEU A 50 20.57 -4.91 -6.27
CA LEU A 50 19.93 -3.70 -5.75
C LEU A 50 20.90 -2.59 -5.36
N LYS A 51 22.10 -2.94 -4.88
CA LYS A 51 23.13 -1.95 -4.51
C LYS A 51 23.58 -1.16 -5.74
N GLU A 52 23.86 -1.87 -6.83
CA GLU A 52 24.23 -1.24 -8.10
C GLU A 52 23.05 -0.44 -8.66
N ALA A 53 21.83 -0.99 -8.62
CA ALA A 53 20.63 -0.27 -9.04
C ALA A 53 20.47 1.08 -8.29
N LYS A 54 20.63 1.06 -6.95
CA LYS A 54 20.61 2.28 -6.12
C LYS A 54 21.72 3.25 -6.51
N GLU A 55 22.94 2.76 -6.69
CA GLU A 55 24.08 3.59 -7.10
C GLU A 55 23.83 4.27 -8.44
N ARG A 56 23.31 3.55 -9.44
CA ARG A 56 22.97 4.12 -10.76
C ARG A 56 21.90 5.20 -10.65
N VAL A 57 20.90 5.04 -9.77
CA VAL A 57 19.90 6.09 -9.50
C VAL A 57 20.53 7.31 -8.81
N GLN A 58 21.49 7.12 -7.89
CA GLN A 58 22.07 8.21 -7.12
C GLN A 58 23.17 8.99 -7.88
N THR A 59 23.86 8.33 -8.81
CA THR A 59 25.01 8.88 -9.53
C THR A 59 24.66 9.40 -10.93
N MET A 60 23.42 9.18 -11.40
CA MET A 60 23.00 9.67 -12.70
C MET A 60 23.06 11.21 -12.78
N PRO A 61 23.39 11.78 -13.95
CA PRO A 61 23.57 13.24 -14.11
C PRO A 61 22.23 14.01 -14.12
N LEU A 62 21.11 13.28 -14.15
CA LEU A 62 19.74 13.82 -14.18
C LEU A 62 19.11 13.64 -12.80
N LYS A 63 18.20 14.54 -12.40
CA LYS A 63 17.45 14.34 -11.16
C LYS A 63 16.54 13.10 -11.28
N PRO A 64 16.64 12.10 -10.39
CA PRO A 64 15.76 10.94 -10.45
C PRO A 64 14.30 11.33 -10.20
N ASN A 65 13.39 10.76 -11.00
CA ASN A 65 11.95 10.96 -10.86
C ASN A 65 11.32 9.86 -9.99
N ALA A 66 10.03 10.02 -9.68
CA ALA A 66 9.31 9.06 -8.84
C ALA A 66 9.19 7.66 -9.47
N VAL A 67 9.25 7.56 -10.81
CA VAL A 67 9.21 6.26 -11.51
C VAL A 67 10.46 5.43 -11.22
N LEU A 68 11.65 6.04 -11.22
CA LEU A 68 12.91 5.37 -10.88
C LEU A 68 12.90 4.88 -9.43
N TRP A 69 12.49 5.75 -8.48
CA TRP A 69 12.39 5.35 -7.07
C TRP A 69 11.34 4.26 -6.84
N ARG A 70 10.19 4.30 -7.53
CA ARG A 70 9.20 3.20 -7.48
C ARG A 70 9.76 1.89 -8.03
N SER A 71 10.54 1.95 -9.10
CA SER A 71 11.17 0.75 -9.69
C SER A 71 12.15 0.12 -8.70
N LEU A 72 12.99 0.94 -8.06
CA LEU A 72 13.92 0.50 -7.02
C LEU A 72 13.18 -0.04 -5.78
N LEU A 73 12.10 0.61 -5.34
CA LEU A 73 11.25 0.15 -4.25
C LEU A 73 10.60 -1.21 -4.56
N GLY A 74 10.10 -1.38 -5.79
CA GLY A 74 9.51 -2.64 -6.25
C GLY A 74 10.52 -3.78 -6.17
N ALA A 75 11.73 -3.57 -6.68
CA ALA A 75 12.82 -4.54 -6.61
C ALA A 75 13.24 -4.82 -5.15
N ALA A 76 13.39 -3.78 -4.32
CA ALA A 76 13.71 -3.92 -2.91
C ALA A 76 12.68 -4.78 -2.17
N ARG A 77 11.38 -4.61 -2.46
CA ARG A 77 10.31 -5.43 -1.87
C ARG A 77 10.39 -6.89 -2.31
N VAL A 78 10.61 -7.15 -3.60
CA VAL A 78 10.72 -8.52 -4.14
C VAL A 78 11.87 -9.28 -3.49
N HIS A 79 12.99 -8.60 -3.22
CA HIS A 79 14.18 -9.20 -2.62
C HIS A 79 14.29 -8.99 -1.10
N GLY A 80 13.26 -8.46 -0.44
CA GLY A 80 13.24 -8.26 1.01
C GLY A 80 14.29 -7.28 1.56
N ASN A 81 14.79 -6.34 0.75
CA ASN A 81 15.81 -5.38 1.16
C ASN A 81 15.18 -4.12 1.77
N LEU A 82 14.99 -4.13 3.09
CA LEU A 82 14.37 -3.02 3.82
C LEU A 82 15.16 -1.71 3.73
N GLU A 83 16.49 -1.76 3.73
CA GLU A 83 17.33 -0.55 3.69
C GLU A 83 17.13 0.25 2.40
N ILE A 84 17.12 -0.45 1.25
CA ILE A 84 16.92 0.20 -0.05
C ILE A 84 15.46 0.63 -0.21
N GLY A 85 14.51 -0.15 0.30
CA GLY A 85 13.09 0.22 0.34
C GLY A 85 12.86 1.51 1.12
N GLU A 86 13.50 1.66 2.28
CA GLU A 86 13.43 2.86 3.12
C GLU A 86 13.95 4.10 2.38
N VAL A 87 15.11 3.98 1.73
CA VAL A 87 15.69 5.07 0.93
C VAL A 87 14.76 5.48 -0.20
N ALA A 88 14.21 4.52 -0.93
CA ALA A 88 13.30 4.79 -2.03
C ALA A 88 12.02 5.50 -1.55
N LEU A 89 11.44 5.04 -0.43
CA LEU A 89 10.24 5.66 0.16
C LEU A 89 10.49 7.08 0.65
N LYS A 90 11.63 7.36 1.29
CA LYS A 90 12.00 8.71 1.71
C LYS A 90 12.07 9.68 0.52
N HIS A 91 12.62 9.24 -0.61
CA HIS A 91 12.63 10.06 -1.83
C HIS A 91 11.25 10.19 -2.46
N LEU A 92 10.43 9.13 -2.46
CA LEU A 92 9.05 9.20 -2.96
C LEU A 92 8.19 10.17 -2.15
N ILE A 93 8.33 10.18 -0.82
CA ILE A 93 7.65 11.14 0.06
C ILE A 93 8.04 12.59 -0.28
N GLN A 94 9.31 12.84 -0.63
CA GLN A 94 9.75 14.18 -1.04
C GLN A 94 9.23 14.59 -2.42
N LEU A 95 9.06 13.63 -3.34
CA LEU A 95 8.62 13.89 -4.72
C LEU A 95 7.09 13.97 -4.85
N GLU A 96 6.37 13.22 -4.02
CA GLU A 96 4.91 13.03 -4.07
C GLU A 96 4.35 13.07 -2.64
N PRO A 97 4.47 14.21 -1.95
CA PRO A 97 4.09 14.35 -0.54
C PRO A 97 2.60 14.09 -0.29
N GLU A 98 1.74 14.21 -1.29
CA GLU A 98 0.30 13.91 -1.20
C GLU A 98 -0.04 12.41 -1.21
N THR A 99 0.92 11.55 -1.57
CA THR A 99 0.69 10.10 -1.72
C THR A 99 0.75 9.39 -0.37
N SER A 100 -0.41 9.27 0.29
CA SER A 100 -0.57 8.60 1.60
C SER A 100 0.04 7.19 1.68
N GLY A 101 -0.02 6.42 0.58
CA GLY A 101 0.54 5.07 0.51
C GLY A 101 2.05 5.01 0.79
N ASN A 102 2.82 6.04 0.44
CA ASN A 102 4.25 6.08 0.69
C ASN A 102 4.56 6.19 2.21
N TYR A 103 3.78 7.01 2.92
CA TYR A 103 3.90 7.16 4.37
C TYR A 103 3.49 5.88 5.10
N VAL A 104 2.36 5.29 4.70
CA VAL A 104 1.86 4.05 5.31
C VAL A 104 2.89 2.92 5.13
N LEU A 105 3.43 2.74 3.92
CA LEU A 105 4.40 1.68 3.69
C LEU A 105 5.69 1.89 4.50
N LEU A 106 6.18 3.13 4.59
CA LEU A 106 7.37 3.46 5.39
C LEU A 106 7.11 3.23 6.89
N SER A 107 5.94 3.63 7.38
CA SER A 107 5.52 3.41 8.76
C SER A 107 5.44 1.91 9.08
N ASN A 108 4.84 1.11 8.20
CA ASN A 108 4.74 -0.35 8.37
C ASN A 108 6.13 -1.02 8.36
N MET A 109 7.05 -0.56 7.52
CA MET A 109 8.43 -1.03 7.55
C MET A 109 9.09 -0.79 8.90
N TYR A 110 8.96 0.41 9.48
CA TYR A 110 9.50 0.70 10.81
C TYR A 110 8.80 -0.10 11.92
N ALA A 111 7.49 -0.26 11.84
CA ALA A 111 6.73 -1.07 12.80
C ALA A 111 7.17 -2.54 12.78
N SER A 112 7.47 -3.10 11.60
CA SER A 112 7.93 -4.50 11.47
C SER A 112 9.27 -4.80 12.16
N ILE A 113 10.03 -3.77 12.54
CA ILE A 113 11.31 -3.85 13.25
C ILE A 113 11.29 -3.06 14.56
N ASP A 114 10.10 -2.87 15.15
CA ASP A 114 9.85 -2.23 16.45
C ASP A 114 10.41 -0.80 16.60
N LYS A 115 10.59 -0.07 15.49
CA LYS A 115 11.03 1.33 15.50
C LYS A 115 9.85 2.29 15.68
N TRP A 116 9.22 2.25 16.85
CA TRP A 116 8.03 3.04 17.17
C TRP A 116 8.24 4.55 17.11
N ASP A 117 9.44 5.04 17.44
CA ASP A 117 9.77 6.45 17.29
C ASP A 117 9.75 6.91 15.82
N ASP A 118 10.24 6.07 14.91
CA ASP A 118 10.18 6.34 13.48
C ASP A 118 8.75 6.29 12.93
N VAL A 119 7.93 5.34 13.42
CA VAL A 119 6.49 5.28 13.12
C VAL A 119 5.81 6.61 13.48
N ASN A 120 6.08 7.12 14.68
CA ASN A 120 5.54 8.39 15.15
C ASN A 120 6.06 9.59 14.32
N ARG A 121 7.34 9.58 13.93
CA ARG A 121 7.91 10.60 13.03
C ARG A 121 7.22 10.62 11.66
N VAL A 122 7.00 9.45 11.06
CA VAL A 122 6.30 9.34 9.77
C VAL A 122 4.86 9.82 9.88
N ARG A 123 4.16 9.48 10.97
CA ARG A 123 2.79 9.97 11.21
C ARG A 123 2.73 11.48 11.37
N LYS A 124 3.68 12.07 12.11
CA LYS A 124 3.79 13.52 12.22
C LYS A 124 4.05 14.15 10.86
N LEU A 125 5.00 13.60 10.09
CA LEU A 125 5.33 14.08 8.75
C LEU A 125 4.12 14.02 7.81
N MET A 126 3.31 12.98 7.91
CA MET A 126 2.08 12.81 7.14
C MET A 126 1.07 13.93 7.46
N LYS A 127 0.85 14.22 8.76
CA LYS A 127 0.01 15.33 9.22
C LYS A 127 0.53 16.70 8.78
N ASP A 128 1.85 16.91 8.87
CA ASP A 128 2.51 18.17 8.48
C ASP A 128 2.34 18.45 6.98
N HIS A 129 2.27 17.41 6.14
CA HIS A 129 1.94 17.52 4.70
C HIS A 129 0.43 17.58 4.41
N GLY A 130 -0.42 17.64 5.44
CA GLY A 130 -1.88 17.65 5.27
C GLY A 130 -2.46 16.33 4.75
N VAL A 131 -1.68 15.25 4.82
CA VAL A 131 -2.11 13.93 4.36
C VAL A 131 -2.75 13.19 5.52
N ASN A 132 -3.97 12.69 5.29
CA ASN A 132 -4.63 11.77 6.20
C ASN A 132 -4.64 10.38 5.58
N LYS A 133 -4.48 9.33 6.41
CA LYS A 133 -4.74 7.95 5.96
C LYS A 133 -6.20 7.93 5.52
N MET A 134 -6.46 7.55 4.27
CA MET A 134 -7.85 7.35 3.86
C MET A 134 -8.42 6.25 4.76
N PRO A 135 -9.48 6.52 5.52
CA PRO A 135 -10.07 5.50 6.36
C PRO A 135 -10.64 4.40 5.47
N GLY A 136 -10.57 3.16 5.95
CA GLY A 136 -11.28 2.07 5.30
C GLY A 136 -12.79 2.32 5.36
N SER A 137 -13.42 2.38 4.20
CA SER A 137 -14.86 2.56 4.05
C SER A 137 -15.48 1.40 3.31
N SER A 138 -16.70 1.08 3.75
CA SER A 138 -17.58 0.11 3.10
C SER A 138 -18.87 0.81 2.73
N LEU A 139 -19.27 0.65 1.48
CA LEU A 139 -20.42 1.27 0.86
C LEU A 139 -21.44 0.19 0.52
N VAL A 140 -22.69 0.41 0.88
CA VAL A 140 -23.79 -0.51 0.55
C VAL A 140 -24.94 0.27 -0.06
N GLU A 141 -25.53 -0.29 -1.12
CA GLU A 141 -26.71 0.24 -1.78
C GLU A 141 -27.95 -0.51 -1.28
N ILE A 142 -28.89 0.19 -0.66
CA ILE A 142 -30.18 -0.34 -0.24
C ILE A 142 -31.27 0.64 -0.66
N ASN A 143 -32.33 0.14 -1.32
CA ASN A 143 -33.48 0.93 -1.74
C ASN A 143 -33.12 2.19 -2.57
N GLY A 144 -32.06 2.10 -3.39
CA GLY A 144 -31.58 3.20 -4.22
C GLY A 144 -30.80 4.30 -3.48
N ALA A 145 -30.49 4.09 -2.20
CA ALA A 145 -29.64 4.98 -1.41
C ALA A 145 -28.28 4.33 -1.12
N MET A 146 -27.21 5.11 -1.24
CA MET A 146 -25.86 4.69 -0.87
C MET A 146 -25.61 5.03 0.60
N HIS A 147 -25.14 4.04 1.36
CA HIS A 147 -24.78 4.18 2.77
C HIS A 147 -23.30 3.85 2.93
N GLU A 148 -22.52 4.83 3.41
CA GLU A 148 -21.10 4.66 3.71
C GLU A 148 -20.89 4.42 5.19
N PHE A 149 -20.02 3.48 5.51
CA PHE A 149 -19.59 3.18 6.86
C PHE A 149 -18.07 3.26 6.95
N LEU A 150 -17.57 3.91 7.99
CA LEU A 150 -16.16 3.89 8.40
C LEU A 150 -15.98 2.95 9.60
N MET A 151 -14.74 2.59 9.92
CA MET A 151 -14.45 1.86 11.15
C MET A 151 -14.95 2.65 12.37
N GLY A 152 -15.78 2.02 13.21
CA GLY A 152 -16.35 2.66 14.39
C GLY A 152 -17.36 3.78 14.11
N ASP A 153 -17.86 3.91 12.88
CA ASP A 153 -18.77 4.98 12.49
C ASP A 153 -20.11 4.92 13.24
N ARG A 154 -20.50 6.04 13.83
CA ARG A 154 -21.78 6.24 14.54
C ARG A 154 -22.64 7.35 13.96
N THR A 155 -22.26 7.94 12.83
CA THR A 155 -22.95 9.08 12.21
C THR A 155 -24.27 8.67 11.55
N HIS A 156 -24.42 7.40 11.20
CA HIS A 156 -25.65 6.88 10.58
C HIS A 156 -26.88 7.04 11.51
N PRO A 157 -28.04 7.50 11.02
CA PRO A 157 -29.24 7.69 11.85
C PRO A 157 -29.70 6.43 12.60
N GLN A 158 -29.46 5.26 12.00
CA GLN A 158 -29.79 3.94 12.60
C GLN A 158 -28.62 3.31 13.36
N SER A 159 -27.56 4.05 13.68
CA SER A 159 -26.34 3.54 14.33
C SER A 159 -26.63 2.60 15.50
N LYS A 160 -27.50 2.98 16.44
CA LYS A 160 -27.87 2.11 17.57
C LYS A 160 -28.38 0.72 17.15
N GLN A 161 -29.24 0.66 16.12
CA GLN A 161 -29.81 -0.59 15.62
C GLN A 161 -28.74 -1.44 14.91
N ILE A 162 -27.86 -0.79 14.15
CA ILE A 162 -26.75 -1.44 13.45
C ILE A 162 -25.81 -2.13 14.44
N TYR A 163 -25.41 -1.42 15.51
CA TYR A 163 -24.55 -1.98 16.55
C TYR A 163 -25.22 -3.13 17.31
N MET A 164 -26.51 -3.01 17.65
CA MET A 164 -27.26 -4.11 18.27
C MET A 164 -27.32 -5.35 17.36
N LYS A 165 -27.52 -5.15 16.04
CA LYS A 165 -27.55 -6.26 15.09
C LYS A 165 -26.20 -6.91 14.94
N LEU A 166 -25.14 -6.11 14.92
CA LEU A 166 -23.77 -6.59 14.88
C LEU A 166 -23.42 -7.44 16.11
N GLU A 167 -23.81 -7.00 17.31
CA GLU A 167 -23.65 -7.80 18.54
C GLU A 167 -24.42 -9.14 18.46
N GLU A 168 -25.67 -9.12 17.98
CA GLU A 168 -26.47 -10.32 17.77
C GLU A 168 -25.79 -11.31 16.81
N MET A 169 -25.25 -10.80 15.69
CA MET A 169 -24.52 -11.60 14.71
C MET A 169 -23.25 -12.18 15.29
N CYS A 170 -22.45 -11.39 16.01
CA CYS A 170 -21.24 -11.83 16.68
C CYS A 170 -21.53 -12.97 17.68
N ARG A 171 -22.58 -12.83 18.50
CA ARG A 171 -23.01 -13.87 19.45
C ARG A 171 -23.39 -15.17 18.73
N LYS A 172 -24.19 -15.09 17.67
CA LYS A 172 -24.59 -16.26 16.86
C LYS A 172 -23.39 -16.96 16.19
N LEU A 173 -22.40 -16.20 15.74
CA LEU A 173 -21.17 -16.75 15.16
C LEU A 173 -20.34 -17.49 16.21
N GLN A 174 -20.21 -16.91 17.42
CA GLN A 174 -19.51 -17.54 18.55
C GLN A 174 -20.20 -18.84 18.99
N GLU A 175 -21.53 -18.85 19.10
CA GLU A 175 -22.33 -20.05 19.40
C GLU A 175 -22.10 -21.18 18.38
N ARG A 176 -21.79 -20.82 17.13
CA ARG A 176 -21.46 -21.77 16.04
C ARG A 176 -19.97 -22.12 15.95
N GLY A 177 -19.17 -21.72 16.93
CA GLY A 177 -17.75 -22.05 17.02
C GLY A 177 -16.81 -21.18 16.20
N HIS A 178 -17.28 -20.04 15.67
CA HIS A 178 -16.40 -19.08 14.99
C HIS A 178 -15.43 -18.46 15.99
N LYS A 179 -14.12 -18.67 15.77
CA LYS A 179 -13.05 -18.02 16.53
C LYS A 179 -12.52 -16.85 15.71
N PRO A 180 -12.67 -15.59 16.18
CA PRO A 180 -12.10 -14.45 15.47
C PRO A 180 -10.57 -14.62 15.39
N LYS A 181 -10.02 -14.47 14.19
CA LYS A 181 -8.57 -14.45 13.99
C LYS A 181 -8.00 -13.16 14.58
N THR A 182 -7.54 -13.23 15.82
CA THR A 182 -6.94 -12.09 16.54
C THR A 182 -5.47 -11.85 16.18
N LYS A 183 -4.82 -12.82 15.53
CA LYS A 183 -3.37 -12.81 15.29
C LYS A 183 -2.93 -12.07 14.02
N GLU A 184 -3.81 -11.88 13.04
CA GLU A 184 -3.47 -11.22 11.76
C GLU A 184 -3.62 -9.68 11.82
N VAL A 185 -4.16 -9.14 12.92
CA VAL A 185 -4.46 -7.69 13.10
C VAL A 185 -3.36 -6.95 13.89
N LEU A 186 -2.27 -7.64 14.24
CA LEU A 186 -1.24 -7.12 15.15
C LEU A 186 -0.38 -6.00 14.55
N PHE A 187 -0.44 -5.75 13.24
CA PHE A 187 0.53 -4.89 12.56
C PHE A 187 0.00 -3.54 12.07
N ASP A 188 -1.31 -3.24 12.12
CA ASP A 188 -1.86 -2.07 11.42
C ASP A 188 -2.84 -1.18 12.22
N ILE A 189 -2.89 -1.33 13.54
CA ILE A 189 -3.92 -0.69 14.38
C ILE A 189 -3.32 -0.18 15.71
N GLU A 190 -3.64 1.06 16.09
CA GLU A 190 -3.17 1.68 17.34
C GLU A 190 -3.66 0.90 18.57
N GLU A 191 -2.94 0.99 19.69
CA GLU A 191 -3.21 0.20 20.90
C GLU A 191 -4.60 0.49 21.53
N GLU A 192 -5.13 1.69 21.30
CA GLU A 192 -6.48 2.12 21.70
C GLU A 192 -7.58 1.53 20.77
N GLU A 193 -7.21 1.13 19.56
CA GLU A 193 -8.06 0.47 18.58
C GLU A 193 -8.00 -1.07 18.70
N LYS A 194 -6.98 -1.67 19.34
CA LYS A 194 -6.79 -3.14 19.42
C LYS A 194 -7.94 -3.88 20.14
N GLU A 195 -8.57 -3.28 21.15
CA GLU A 195 -9.70 -3.92 21.87
C GLU A 195 -11.05 -3.75 21.13
N ASN A 196 -11.17 -2.79 20.20
CA ASN A 196 -12.39 -2.50 19.44
C ASN A 196 -12.32 -2.95 17.96
N ALA A 197 -11.12 -3.11 17.40
CA ALA A 197 -10.89 -3.30 15.96
C ALA A 197 -11.49 -4.60 15.40
N LEU A 198 -11.53 -5.67 16.18
CA LEU A 198 -12.01 -6.97 15.68
C LEU A 198 -13.52 -7.04 15.48
N SER A 199 -14.29 -6.11 16.06
CA SER A 199 -15.75 -6.14 16.06
C SER A 199 -16.39 -5.12 15.12
N TYR A 200 -15.75 -3.97 14.89
CA TYR A 200 -16.38 -2.79 14.26
C TYR A 200 -15.73 -2.35 12.95
N HIS A 201 -15.26 -3.31 12.14
CA HIS A 201 -14.85 -3.04 10.76
C HIS A 201 -16.00 -2.44 9.95
N SER A 202 -15.67 -1.53 9.02
CA SER A 202 -16.69 -0.87 8.18
C SER A 202 -17.54 -1.87 7.41
N GLU A 203 -16.96 -3.01 7.00
CA GLU A 203 -17.69 -4.09 6.32
C GLU A 203 -18.76 -4.70 7.25
N ARG A 204 -18.44 -4.88 8.53
CA ARG A 204 -19.37 -5.47 9.49
C ARG A 204 -20.54 -4.56 9.80
N LEU A 205 -20.29 -3.26 9.89
CA LEU A 205 -21.34 -2.25 10.02
C LEU A 205 -22.22 -2.22 8.76
N ALA A 206 -21.62 -2.26 7.57
CA ALA A 206 -22.35 -2.33 6.30
C ALA A 206 -23.21 -3.61 6.19
N ILE A 207 -22.68 -4.77 6.57
CA ILE A 207 -23.43 -6.04 6.61
C ILE A 207 -24.59 -5.94 7.61
N ALA A 208 -24.33 -5.48 8.83
CA ALA A 208 -25.36 -5.37 9.86
C ALA A 208 -26.50 -4.45 9.42
N PHE A 209 -26.17 -3.29 8.82
CA PHE A 209 -27.16 -2.41 8.22
C PHE A 209 -27.93 -3.09 7.09
N ALA A 210 -27.24 -3.74 6.16
CA ALA A 210 -27.87 -4.43 5.04
C ALA A 210 -28.86 -5.51 5.50
N VAL A 211 -28.53 -6.26 6.56
CA VAL A 211 -29.43 -7.27 7.14
C VAL A 211 -30.65 -6.64 7.82
N ILE A 212 -30.54 -5.43 8.36
CA ILE A 212 -31.69 -4.70 8.93
C ILE A 212 -32.60 -4.16 7.83
N ALA A 213 -32.00 -3.62 6.76
CA ALA A 213 -32.70 -2.80 5.78
C ALA A 213 -33.14 -3.56 4.50
N SER A 214 -32.64 -4.78 4.28
CA SER A 214 -32.95 -5.58 3.09
C SER A 214 -34.03 -6.63 3.35
N ASP A 215 -34.93 -6.79 2.38
CA ASP A 215 -35.84 -7.93 2.32
C ASP A 215 -35.08 -9.21 1.95
N SER A 216 -35.43 -10.33 2.60
CA SER A 216 -34.66 -11.59 2.59
C SER A 216 -34.40 -12.25 1.21
N SER A 217 -34.96 -11.71 0.13
CA SER A 217 -34.89 -12.26 -1.23
C SER A 217 -33.92 -11.54 -2.19
N VAL A 218 -33.27 -10.45 -1.77
CA VAL A 218 -32.40 -9.65 -2.66
C VAL A 218 -30.91 -9.82 -2.31
N PRO A 219 -30.01 -9.98 -3.31
CA PRO A 219 -28.58 -10.01 -3.06
C PRO A 219 -28.05 -8.68 -2.49
N ILE A 220 -27.34 -8.75 -1.37
CA ILE A 220 -26.65 -7.60 -0.77
C ILE A 220 -25.29 -7.42 -1.45
N ARG A 221 -24.97 -6.19 -1.89
CA ARG A 221 -23.68 -5.84 -2.48
C ARG A 221 -22.97 -4.80 -1.62
N ILE A 222 -21.75 -5.10 -1.22
CA ILE A 222 -20.90 -4.21 -0.42
C ILE A 222 -19.63 -3.92 -1.24
N ILE A 223 -19.36 -2.64 -1.44
CA ILE A 223 -18.17 -2.12 -2.11
C ILE A 223 -17.24 -1.60 -1.02
N LYS A 224 -15.94 -1.85 -1.13
CA LYS A 224 -14.94 -1.38 -0.16
C LYS A 224 -13.81 -0.65 -0.89
N ASN A 225 -13.23 0.35 -0.25
CA ASN A 225 -12.11 1.12 -0.80
C ASN A 225 -10.73 0.51 -0.48
N LEU A 226 -10.64 -0.41 0.49
CA LEU A 226 -9.42 -1.14 0.85
C LEU A 226 -9.47 -2.59 0.37
N ARG A 227 -8.33 -3.12 -0.09
CA ARG A 227 -8.20 -4.57 -0.37
C ARG A 227 -8.16 -5.32 0.96
N ILE A 228 -8.91 -6.42 1.06
CA ILE A 228 -8.66 -7.40 2.12
C ILE A 228 -7.39 -8.12 1.68
N GLU A 229 -6.32 -7.98 2.44
CA GLU A 229 -5.15 -8.85 2.36
C GLU A 229 -5.41 -10.12 3.18
#